data_AF-A0A8S3XT01-F1
#
_entry.id   AF-A0A8S3XT01-F1
#
_cell.length_a   1.000
_cell.length_b   1.000
_cell.length_c   1.000
_cell.angle_alpha   90.00
_cell.angle_beta   90.00
_cell.angle_gamma   90.00
#
_symmetry.space_group_name_H-M   'P 1'
#
loop_
_entity.id
_entity.type
_entity.pdbx_description
1 polymer ?
#
loop_
_entity_poly.entity_id
_entity_poly.type
_entity_poly.pdbx_seq_one_letter_code
_entity_poly.pdbx_strand_id
1 'polypeptide(L)'
;MLSPLHWLSRDAPSLLRQIEAIEERIDHEDYEGPADQEDDTMALLAYLHGTCLAVLGEPHRAIRELEIVLRLKNKLVQHVFLVPHAMIELAKCYNALGNNERSQNMLHNGWKRFFTNSLKSRLLSNIYKKMEMIQNAMAANGLRRALK
;
A
#
# COMPACT_ATOMS: atom_id res chain seq x y z
N MET A 1 -11.25 -12.40 -5.81
CA MET A 1 -11.54 -11.13 -5.11
C MET A 1 -10.70 -10.05 -5.80
N LEU A 2 -11.29 -9.23 -6.66
CA LEU A 2 -10.56 -8.27 -7.50
C LEU A 2 -10.30 -6.98 -6.71
N SER A 3 -9.01 -6.65 -6.54
CA SER A 3 -8.51 -5.47 -5.82
C SER A 3 -9.06 -4.16 -6.41
N PRO A 4 -9.34 -3.12 -5.58
CA PRO A 4 -9.77 -1.78 -6.03
C PRO A 4 -8.79 -1.05 -6.96
N LEU A 5 -7.61 -1.62 -7.23
CA LEU A 5 -6.54 -1.06 -8.04
C LEU A 5 -6.36 -1.81 -9.37
N HIS A 6 -7.41 -2.40 -9.95
CA HIS A 6 -7.32 -3.07 -11.26
C HIS A 6 -6.74 -2.16 -12.37
N TRP A 7 -6.97 -0.85 -12.32
CA TRP A 7 -6.36 0.10 -13.25
C TRP A 7 -4.84 0.22 -13.10
N LEU A 8 -4.31 0.03 -11.88
CA LEU A 8 -2.88 -0.09 -11.64
C LEU A 8 -2.30 -1.39 -12.22
N SER A 9 -3.08 -2.47 -12.36
CA SER A 9 -2.52 -3.73 -12.90
C SER A 9 -1.99 -3.61 -14.33
N ARG A 10 -2.57 -2.72 -15.14
CA ARG A 10 -2.15 -2.48 -16.52
C ARG A 10 -0.83 -1.71 -16.58
N ASP A 11 -0.65 -0.73 -15.69
CA ASP A 11 0.48 0.20 -15.72
C ASP A 11 1.57 -0.16 -14.69
N ALA A 12 1.28 -1.04 -13.73
CA ALA A 12 2.19 -1.47 -12.67
C ALA A 12 3.53 -1.98 -13.19
N PRO A 13 3.63 -2.77 -14.29
CA PRO A 13 4.93 -3.19 -14.82
C PRO A 13 5.78 -2.03 -15.38
N SER A 14 5.14 -0.97 -15.87
CA SER A 14 5.84 0.22 -16.35
C SER A 14 6.27 1.10 -15.18
N LEU A 15 5.39 1.28 -14.19
CA LEU A 15 5.69 2.03 -12.97
C LEU A 15 6.79 1.36 -12.17
N LEU A 16 6.76 0.03 -12.03
CA LEU A 16 7.78 -0.74 -11.34
C LEU A 16 9.16 -0.52 -11.96
N ARG A 17 9.28 -0.60 -13.29
CA ARG A 17 10.55 -0.32 -13.99
C ARG A 17 11.05 1.10 -13.78
N GLN A 18 10.16 2.08 -13.71
CA GLN A 18 10.54 3.47 -13.44
C GLN A 18 11.01 3.65 -12.00
N ILE A 19 10.36 2.97 -11.04
CA ILE A 19 10.75 2.98 -9.63
C ILE A 19 12.12 2.33 -9.45
N GLU A 20 12.34 1.14 -10.01
CA GLU A 20 13.63 0.42 -9.95
C GLU A 20 14.76 1.29 -10.55
N ALA A 21 14.52 1.97 -11.67
CA ALA A 21 15.51 2.87 -12.26
C ALA A 21 15.80 4.12 -11.40
N ILE A 22 14.86 4.57 -10.57
CA ILE A 22 15.07 5.67 -9.61
C ILE A 22 15.84 5.15 -8.39
N GLU A 23 15.48 3.97 -7.89
CA GLU A 23 16.18 3.31 -6.77
C GLU A 23 17.66 3.08 -7.11
N GLU A 24 17.98 2.57 -8.31
CA GLU A 24 19.37 2.41 -8.78
C GLU A 24 20.14 3.74 -8.79
N ARG A 25 19.50 4.84 -9.20
CA ARG A 25 20.14 6.17 -9.20
C ARG A 25 20.40 6.70 -7.80
N ILE A 26 19.55 6.35 -6.83
CA ILE A 26 19.76 6.71 -5.42
C ILE A 26 20.91 5.90 -4.84
N ASP A 27 20.94 4.59 -5.09
CA ASP A 27 22.00 3.70 -4.60
C ASP A 27 23.39 4.06 -5.17
N HIS A 28 23.44 4.63 -6.37
CA HIS A 28 24.68 5.11 -6.98
C HIS A 28 25.10 6.53 -6.55
N GLU A 29 24.44 7.14 -5.55
CA GLU A 29 24.67 8.52 -5.09
C GLU A 29 24.48 9.59 -6.19
N ASP A 30 23.87 9.23 -7.33
CA ASP A 30 23.53 10.13 -8.44
C ASP A 30 22.22 10.91 -8.18
N TYR A 31 21.72 10.89 -6.94
CA TYR A 31 20.48 11.53 -6.55
C TYR A 31 20.73 12.90 -5.92
N GLU A 32 20.48 13.96 -6.69
CA GLU A 32 20.55 15.37 -6.28
C GLU A 32 19.32 15.84 -5.48
N GLY A 33 18.71 14.96 -4.68
CA GLY A 33 17.56 15.33 -3.86
C GLY A 33 17.92 16.13 -2.62
N PRO A 34 16.94 16.76 -1.95
CA PRO A 34 17.15 17.40 -0.66
C PRO A 34 17.58 16.34 0.37
N ALA A 35 18.79 16.48 0.94
CA ALA A 35 19.32 15.54 1.94
C ALA A 35 18.43 15.42 3.19
N ASP A 36 17.62 16.45 3.48
CA ASP A 36 16.65 16.47 4.57
C ASP A 36 15.38 15.65 4.28
N GLN A 37 15.22 15.12 3.07
CA GLN A 37 14.02 14.38 2.61
C GLN A 37 14.35 12.98 2.10
N GLU A 38 15.57 12.50 2.32
CA GLU A 38 16.02 11.19 1.86
C GLU A 38 15.16 10.06 2.43
N ASP A 39 14.93 10.05 3.75
CA ASP A 39 14.09 9.03 4.40
C ASP A 39 12.63 9.08 3.92
N ASP A 40 12.08 10.28 3.66
CA ASP A 40 10.73 10.46 3.13
C ASP A 40 10.64 9.95 1.68
N THR A 41 11.65 10.23 0.85
CA THR A 41 11.76 9.75 -0.54
C THR A 41 11.87 8.22 -0.58
N MET A 42 12.74 7.64 0.24
CA MET A 42 12.93 6.20 0.33
C MET A 42 11.66 5.48 0.80
N ALA A 43 10.97 6.04 1.79
CA ALA A 43 9.70 5.47 2.23
C ALA A 43 8.61 5.55 1.15
N LEU A 44 8.58 6.61 0.35
CA LEU A 44 7.65 6.74 -0.76
C LEU A 44 7.95 5.72 -1.87
N LEU A 45 9.22 5.57 -2.26
CA LEU A 45 9.64 4.59 -3.27
C LEU A 45 9.33 3.17 -2.82
N ALA A 46 9.73 2.80 -1.61
CA ALA A 46 9.44 1.47 -1.05
C ALA A 46 7.93 1.19 -0.97
N TYR A 47 7.12 2.19 -0.64
CA TYR A 47 5.65 2.05 -0.66
C TYR A 47 5.13 1.80 -2.09
N LEU A 48 5.57 2.57 -3.07
CA LEU A 48 5.13 2.43 -4.46
C LEU A 48 5.61 1.10 -5.07
N HIS A 49 6.86 0.72 -4.83
CA HIS A 49 7.44 -0.54 -5.24
C HIS A 49 6.65 -1.71 -4.65
N GLY A 50 6.47 -1.73 -3.33
CA GLY A 50 5.73 -2.78 -2.63
C GLY A 50 4.28 -2.91 -3.07
N THR A 51 3.60 -1.79 -3.33
CA THR A 51 2.22 -1.81 -3.84
C THR A 51 2.12 -2.34 -5.27
N CYS A 52 3.07 -1.99 -6.15
CA CYS A 52 3.14 -2.56 -7.49
C CYS A 52 3.36 -4.08 -7.42
N LEU A 53 4.30 -4.55 -6.61
CA LEU A 53 4.55 -5.99 -6.41
C LEU A 53 3.31 -6.72 -5.86
N ALA A 54 2.59 -6.12 -4.92
CA ALA A 54 1.37 -6.71 -4.37
C ALA A 54 0.29 -6.86 -5.45
N VAL A 55 0.12 -5.85 -6.33
CA VAL A 55 -0.82 -5.90 -7.45
C VAL A 55 -0.41 -6.95 -8.49
N LEU A 56 0.90 -7.14 -8.70
CA LEU A 56 1.45 -8.15 -9.60
C LEU A 56 1.41 -9.58 -9.04
N GLY A 57 0.90 -9.76 -7.81
CA GLY A 57 0.78 -11.09 -7.21
C GLY A 57 2.08 -11.60 -6.58
N GLU A 58 3.01 -10.71 -6.23
CA GLU A 58 4.29 -11.01 -5.59
C GLU A 58 4.31 -10.61 -4.10
N PRO A 59 3.45 -11.21 -3.24
CA PRO A 59 3.25 -10.75 -1.86
C PRO A 59 4.51 -10.87 -0.99
N HIS A 60 5.38 -11.85 -1.24
CA HIS A 60 6.62 -12.00 -0.48
C HIS A 60 7.60 -10.86 -0.76
N ARG A 61 7.70 -10.41 -2.02
CA ARG A 61 8.54 -9.26 -2.39
C ARG A 61 7.92 -7.98 -1.85
N ALA A 62 6.60 -7.82 -2.03
CA ALA A 62 5.85 -6.68 -1.53
C ALA A 62 6.03 -6.45 -0.03
N ILE A 63 6.01 -7.52 0.78
CA ILE A 63 6.22 -7.42 2.23
C ILE A 63 7.57 -6.80 2.56
N ARG A 64 8.65 -7.22 1.89
CA ARG A 64 10.00 -6.70 2.17
C ARG A 64 10.10 -5.20 1.92
N GLU A 65 9.51 -4.74 0.83
CA GLU A 65 9.47 -3.31 0.47
C GLU A 65 8.62 -2.52 1.46
N LEU A 66 7.40 -2.99 1.75
CA LEU A 66 6.50 -2.29 2.67
C LEU A 66 7.03 -2.25 4.12
N GLU A 67 7.87 -3.21 4.52
CA GLU A 67 8.55 -3.18 5.83
C GLU A 67 9.58 -2.06 5.94
N ILE A 68 10.19 -1.61 4.83
CA ILE A 68 11.08 -0.43 4.82
C ILE A 68 10.33 0.79 5.34
N VAL A 69 9.11 1.02 4.86
CA VAL A 69 8.24 2.14 5.29
C VAL A 69 8.01 2.12 6.80
N LEU A 70 7.82 0.92 7.38
CA LEU A 70 7.63 0.77 8.82
C LEU A 70 8.92 0.99 9.62
N ARG A 71 10.09 0.66 9.05
CA ARG A 71 11.40 0.96 9.66
C ARG A 71 11.67 2.47 9.69
N LEU A 72 11.28 3.18 8.64
CA LEU A 72 11.48 4.63 8.50
C LEU A 72 10.46 5.50 9.25
N LYS A 73 9.40 4.90 9.81
CA LYS A 73 8.25 5.61 10.42
C LYS A 73 8.57 6.78 11.37
N ASN A 74 9.68 6.72 12.10
CA ASN A 74 10.07 7.74 13.09
C ASN A 74 10.92 8.87 12.48
N LYS A 75 11.40 8.67 11.25
CA LYS A 75 12.23 9.61 10.51
C LYS A 75 11.42 10.41 9.47
N LEU A 76 10.21 9.95 9.14
CA LEU A 76 9.33 10.64 8.19
C LEU A 76 8.87 11.98 8.74
N VAL A 77 9.01 13.02 7.94
CA VAL A 77 8.56 14.37 8.26
C VAL A 77 7.32 14.71 7.43
N GLN A 78 7.35 14.45 6.12
CA GLN A 78 6.28 14.82 5.19
C GLN A 78 5.31 13.69 4.92
N HIS A 79 5.80 12.45 4.83
CA HIS A 79 5.02 11.31 4.36
C HIS A 79 4.57 10.35 5.46
N VAL A 80 4.30 10.90 6.66
CA VAL A 80 3.82 10.13 7.83
C VAL A 80 2.54 9.33 7.56
N PHE A 81 1.73 9.77 6.58
CA PHE A 81 0.53 9.04 6.14
C PHE A 81 0.84 7.70 5.46
N LEU A 82 2.06 7.48 4.96
CA LEU A 82 2.46 6.21 4.34
C LEU A 82 2.47 5.07 5.33
N VAL A 83 2.79 5.33 6.61
CA VAL A 83 2.88 4.31 7.65
C VAL A 83 1.57 3.52 7.79
N PRO A 84 0.40 4.14 8.06
CA PRO A 84 -0.85 3.39 8.15
C PRO A 84 -1.27 2.72 6.83
N HIS A 85 -0.90 3.28 5.67
CA HIS A 85 -1.21 2.67 4.37
C HIS A 85 -0.37 1.41 4.14
N ALA A 86 0.93 1.48 4.40
CA ALA A 86 1.83 0.34 4.31
C ALA A 86 1.38 -0.80 5.24
N MET A 87 0.86 -0.49 6.44
CA MET A 87 0.29 -1.50 7.34
C MET A 87 -0.95 -2.19 6.75
N ILE A 88 -1.84 -1.44 6.08
CA ILE A 88 -3.03 -2.01 5.41
C ILE A 88 -2.61 -2.90 4.24
N GLU A 89 -1.64 -2.47 3.43
CA GLU A 89 -1.13 -3.25 2.29
C GLU A 89 -0.37 -4.49 2.75
N LEU A 90 0.44 -4.40 3.81
CA LEU A 90 1.07 -5.56 4.45
C LEU A 90 0.03 -6.57 4.91
N ALA A 91 -1.07 -6.11 5.50
CA ALA A 91 -2.12 -7.00 5.93
C ALA A 91 -2.75 -7.77 4.76
N LYS A 92 -2.99 -7.10 3.63
CA LYS A 92 -3.48 -7.76 2.41
C LYS A 92 -2.47 -8.80 1.90
N CYS A 93 -1.17 -8.47 1.92
CA CYS A 93 -0.12 -9.41 1.53
C CYS A 93 -0.09 -10.64 2.45
N TYR A 94 -0.15 -10.43 3.78
CA TYR A 94 -0.23 -11.52 4.75
C TYR A 94 -1.49 -12.37 4.58
N ASN A 95 -2.63 -11.76 4.26
CA ASN A 95 -3.86 -12.46 3.94
C ASN A 95 -3.74 -13.32 2.68
N ALA A 96 -3.11 -12.78 1.62
CA ALA A 96 -2.86 -13.51 0.38
C ALA A 96 -1.95 -14.73 0.59
N LEU A 97 -1.05 -14.66 1.58
CA LEU A 97 -0.20 -15.78 2.01
C LEU A 97 -0.87 -16.75 3.00
N GLY A 98 -2.14 -16.53 3.36
CA GLY A 98 -2.87 -17.36 4.33
C GLY A 98 -2.54 -17.07 5.80
N ASN A 99 -1.73 -16.05 6.09
CA ASN A 99 -1.39 -15.64 7.45
C ASN A 99 -2.42 -14.65 8.01
N ASN A 100 -3.59 -15.20 8.35
CA ASN A 100 -4.75 -14.42 8.77
C ASN A 100 -4.54 -13.68 10.10
N GLU A 101 -3.77 -14.25 11.03
CA GLU A 101 -3.50 -13.63 12.34
C GLU A 101 -2.69 -12.34 12.18
N ARG A 102 -1.58 -12.40 11.43
CA ARG A 102 -0.77 -11.20 11.14
C ARG A 102 -1.54 -10.18 10.32
N SER A 103 -2.34 -10.64 9.37
CA SER A 103 -3.23 -9.77 8.59
C SER A 103 -4.17 -8.97 9.49
N GLN A 104 -4.91 -9.63 10.39
CA GLN A 104 -5.85 -8.95 11.28
C GLN A 104 -5.15 -7.97 12.23
N ASN A 105 -4.00 -8.35 12.77
CA ASN A 105 -3.21 -7.49 13.64
C ASN A 105 -2.74 -6.22 12.90
N MET A 106 -2.20 -6.38 11.69
CA MET A 106 -1.75 -5.27 10.86
C MET A 106 -2.90 -4.36 10.42
N LEU A 107 -4.06 -4.92 10.05
CA LEU A 107 -5.26 -4.13 9.77
C LEU A 107 -5.67 -3.31 10.99
N HIS A 108 -5.83 -3.94 12.15
CA HIS A 108 -6.28 -3.25 13.35
C HIS A 108 -5.37 -2.06 13.69
N ASN A 109 -4.05 -2.27 13.67
CA ASN A 109 -3.08 -1.23 13.98
C ASN A 109 -2.99 -0.15 12.88
N GLY A 110 -3.07 -0.55 11.61
CA GLY A 110 -3.09 0.37 10.47
C GLY A 110 -4.29 1.30 10.54
N TRP A 111 -5.50 0.75 10.71
CA TRP A 111 -6.73 1.52 10.85
C TRP A 111 -6.68 2.46 12.06
N LYS A 112 -6.26 1.99 13.24
CA LYS A 112 -6.13 2.82 14.45
C LYS A 112 -5.26 4.06 14.18
N ARG A 113 -4.11 3.88 13.55
CA ARG A 113 -3.18 4.98 13.19
C ARG A 113 -3.71 5.86 12.05
N PHE A 114 -4.48 5.28 11.14
CA PHE A 114 -5.08 6.00 10.03
C PHE A 114 -6.17 6.97 10.49
N PHE A 115 -6.94 6.61 11.52
CA PHE A 115 -7.96 7.48 12.11
C PHE A 115 -7.39 8.61 12.98
N THR A 116 -6.21 8.42 13.57
CA THR A 116 -5.56 9.43 14.42
C THR A 116 -4.83 10.50 13.62
N ASN A 117 -4.36 10.19 12.40
CA ASN A 117 -3.50 11.09 11.64
C ASN A 117 -4.27 11.86 10.56
N SER A 118 -4.37 13.19 10.69
CA SER A 118 -4.84 14.19 9.70
C SER A 118 -6.23 14.00 9.05
N LEU A 119 -6.88 15.13 8.74
CA LEU A 119 -8.19 15.17 8.06
C LEU A 119 -8.18 14.43 6.71
N LYS A 120 -7.06 14.49 5.98
CA LYS A 120 -6.88 13.84 4.67
C LYS A 120 -6.92 12.32 4.78
N SER A 121 -6.30 11.73 5.81
CA SER A 121 -6.35 10.27 6.03
C SER A 121 -7.76 9.82 6.42
N ARG A 122 -8.49 10.61 7.23
CA ARG A 122 -9.89 10.30 7.55
C ARG A 122 -10.80 10.36 6.32
N LEU A 123 -10.56 11.31 5.41
CA LEU A 123 -11.31 11.41 4.16
C LEU A 123 -11.04 10.19 3.28
N LEU A 124 -9.77 9.84 3.11
CA LEU A 124 -9.35 8.69 2.30
C LEU A 124 -9.86 7.36 2.88
N SER A 125 -9.87 7.24 4.22
CA SER A 125 -10.52 6.15 4.97
C SER A 125 -12.00 5.99 4.66
N ASN A 126 -12.74 7.10 4.68
CA ASN A 126 -14.16 7.08 4.38
C ASN A 126 -14.43 6.70 2.91
N ILE A 127 -13.56 7.13 1.99
CA ILE A 127 -13.64 6.74 0.58
C ILE A 127 -13.39 5.23 0.44
N TYR A 128 -12.30 4.70 1.01
CA TYR A 128 -11.98 3.28 0.94
C TYR A 128 -13.08 2.40 1.55
N LYS A 129 -13.62 2.76 2.72
CA LYS A 129 -14.75 2.04 3.33
C LYS A 129 -15.99 2.03 2.43
N LYS A 130 -16.35 3.19 1.86
CA LYS A 130 -17.50 3.28 0.95
C LYS A 130 -17.28 2.44 -0.31
N MET A 131 -16.09 2.45 -0.87
CA MET A 131 -15.74 1.61 -2.03
C MET A 131 -15.86 0.12 -1.71
N GLU A 132 -15.32 -0.32 -0.57
CA GLU A 132 -15.44 -1.71 -0.11
C GLU A 132 -16.90 -2.13 0.10
N MET A 133 -17.72 -1.28 0.73
CA MET A 133 -19.16 -1.52 0.89
C MET A 133 -19.88 -1.66 -0.46
N ILE A 134 -19.57 -0.80 -1.42
CA ILE A 134 -20.15 -0.85 -2.77
C ILE A 134 -19.73 -2.15 -3.47
N GLN A 135 -18.48 -2.56 -3.36
CA GLN A 135 -17.98 -3.82 -3.92
C GLN A 135 -18.67 -5.04 -3.31
N ASN A 136 -18.81 -5.08 -1.98
CA ASN A 136 -19.52 -6.16 -1.30
C ASN A 136 -21.00 -6.21 -1.70
N ALA A 137 -21.65 -5.05 -1.85
CA ALA A 137 -23.02 -4.95 -2.33
C ALA A 137 -23.16 -5.41 -3.80
N MET A 138 -22.21 -5.06 -4.67
CA MET A 138 -22.18 -5.53 -6.06
C MET A 138 -21.96 -7.04 -6.16
N ALA A 139 -21.04 -7.59 -5.36
CA ALA A 139 -20.80 -9.04 -5.30
C ALA A 139 -22.04 -9.80 -4.81
N ALA A 140 -22.72 -9.29 -3.77
CA ALA A 140 -23.97 -9.88 -3.26
C ALA A 140 -25.12 -9.80 -4.29
N ASN A 141 -25.20 -8.72 -5.06
CA ASN A 141 -26.20 -8.56 -6.11
C ASN A 141 -25.91 -9.42 -7.35
N GLY A 142 -24.64 -9.63 -7.70
CA GLY A 142 -24.23 -10.56 -8.77
C GLY A 142 -24.61 -12.00 -8.44
N LEU A 143 -24.36 -12.44 -7.20
CA LEU A 143 -24.79 -13.73 -6.68
C LEU A 143 -26.32 -13.92 -6.73
N ARG A 144 -27.10 -12.89 -6.41
CA ARG A 144 -28.57 -12.93 -6.48
C ARG A 144 -29.13 -13.03 -7.90
N ARG A 145 -28.41 -12.55 -8.92
CA ARG A 145 -28.81 -12.68 -10.33
C ARG A 145 -28.44 -14.03 -10.93
N ALA A 146 -27.37 -14.66 -10.46
CA ALA A 146 -26.95 -15.99 -10.92
C ALA A 146 -27.81 -17.14 -10.32
N LEU A 147 -28.59 -16.87 -9.28
CA LEU A 147 -29.49 -17.81 -8.60
C LEU A 147 -30.97 -17.65 -9.01
N LYS A 148 -31.26 -16.84 -10.02
CA LYS A 148 -32.58 -16.73 -10.67
C LYS A 148 -32.49 -17.25 -12.09
#